data_AF-A0A920V9K6-F1
#
_entry.id   AF-A0A920V9K6-F1
#
_cell.length_a   1.000
_cell.length_b   1.000
_cell.length_c   1.000
_cell.angle_alpha   90.00
_cell.angle_beta   90.00
_cell.angle_gamma   90.00
#
_symmetry.space_group_name_H-M   'P 1'
#
loop_
_entity.id
_entity.type
_entity.pdbx_description
1 polymer ?
#
loop_
_entity_poly.entity_id
_entity_poly.type
_entity_poly.pdbx_seq_one_letter_code
_entity_poly.pdbx_strand_id
1 'polypeptide(L)'
;MAKVAQQPFFLMASSHDPHRPYGGGKSNAPHFERTKSSRTYKPSEVKVPGFLPDIPDVRKEMAGYCTSARRLDDMVGVILSELAKTKNTDDTVVVFLSDHGMSVPFAKTNCYVESTRTPLIILWAPSKLKKNKLIVSNDFDG
;
A
#
# COMPACT_ATOMS: atom_id res chain seq x y z
N MET A 1 8.54 -15.47 -20.24
CA MET A 1 9.81 -14.86 -20.71
C MET A 1 10.97 -15.16 -19.76
N ALA A 2 10.98 -14.74 -18.48
CA ALA A 2 12.08 -15.05 -17.56
C ALA A 2 12.29 -16.56 -17.28
N LYS A 3 11.22 -17.32 -17.01
CA LYS A 3 11.29 -18.77 -16.78
C LYS A 3 11.84 -19.55 -17.99
N VAL A 4 11.51 -19.11 -19.21
CA VAL A 4 11.99 -19.74 -20.46
C VAL A 4 13.47 -19.42 -20.67
N ALA A 5 13.89 -18.20 -20.36
CA ALA A 5 15.28 -17.76 -20.46
C ALA A 5 16.16 -18.18 -19.28
N GLN A 6 15.61 -18.84 -18.25
CA GLN A 6 16.28 -19.22 -17.01
C GLN A 6 17.04 -18.06 -16.32
N GLN A 7 16.47 -16.85 -16.34
CA GLN A 7 17.05 -15.66 -15.74
C GLN A 7 16.21 -15.16 -14.56
N PRO A 8 16.82 -14.46 -13.58
CA PRO A 8 16.06 -13.78 -12.53
C PRO A 8 15.17 -12.68 -13.14
N PHE A 9 14.09 -12.33 -12.44
CA PHE A 9 13.22 -11.23 -12.84
C PHE A 9 13.23 -10.12 -11.80
N PHE A 10 12.87 -8.92 -12.26
CA PHE A 10 12.50 -7.79 -11.42
C PHE A 10 11.14 -7.28 -11.90
N LEU A 11 10.21 -7.07 -10.97
CA LEU A 11 8.90 -6.51 -11.23
C LEU A 11 8.64 -5.37 -10.25
N MET A 12 8.37 -4.18 -10.79
CA MET A 12 7.91 -3.03 -10.01
C MET A 12 6.43 -2.79 -10.29
N ALA A 13 5.59 -3.10 -9.30
CA ALA A 13 4.15 -2.87 -9.36
C ALA A 13 3.79 -1.61 -8.58
N SER A 14 3.78 -0.47 -9.25
CA SER A 14 3.47 0.83 -8.65
C SER A 14 1.98 1.11 -8.70
N SER A 15 1.31 1.07 -7.54
CA SER A 15 -0.09 1.46 -7.44
C SER A 15 -0.25 2.97 -7.37
N HIS A 16 -1.33 3.49 -7.96
CA HIS A 16 -1.75 4.88 -7.73
C HIS A 16 -2.48 5.04 -6.38
N ASP A 17 -3.00 3.94 -5.79
CA ASP A 17 -3.58 3.98 -4.46
C ASP A 17 -2.50 4.09 -3.36
N PRO A 18 -2.75 4.84 -2.27
CA PRO A 18 -4.00 5.50 -1.92
C PRO A 18 -4.10 6.97 -2.34
N HIS A 19 -3.39 7.45 -3.37
CA HIS A 19 -3.43 8.88 -3.75
C HIS A 19 -4.86 9.39 -4.00
N ARG A 20 -5.09 10.67 -3.68
CA ARG A 20 -6.36 11.36 -3.92
C ARG A 20 -6.76 11.34 -5.42
N PRO A 21 -8.06 11.47 -5.74
CA PRO A 21 -9.22 11.41 -4.83
C PRO A 21 -9.39 10.04 -4.17
N TYR A 22 -9.68 10.05 -2.86
CA TYR A 22 -9.83 8.82 -2.07
C TYR A 22 -11.15 8.09 -2.33
N GLY A 23 -11.21 6.80 -2.01
CA GLY A 23 -12.44 6.01 -2.03
C GLY A 23 -13.09 5.82 -3.41
N GLY A 24 -12.36 6.13 -4.49
CA GLY A 24 -12.93 6.14 -5.84
C GLY A 24 -13.67 7.45 -6.19
N GLY A 25 -13.34 8.55 -5.50
CA GLY A 25 -13.84 9.87 -5.88
C GLY A 25 -13.52 10.20 -7.34
N LYS A 26 -14.38 11.02 -7.96
CA LYS A 26 -14.26 11.38 -9.37
C LYS A 26 -12.98 12.18 -9.61
N SER A 27 -12.29 11.87 -10.70
CA SER A 27 -11.23 12.71 -11.25
C SER A 27 -11.61 13.07 -12.68
N ASN A 28 -11.32 14.31 -13.08
CA ASN A 28 -11.45 14.73 -14.47
C ASN A 28 -10.20 14.38 -15.30
N ALA A 29 -9.19 13.76 -14.67
CA ALA A 29 -8.00 13.32 -15.39
C ALA A 29 -8.36 12.20 -16.38
N PRO A 30 -7.89 12.27 -17.63
CA PRO A 30 -8.09 11.20 -18.60
C PRO A 30 -7.48 9.89 -18.09
N HIS A 31 -8.14 8.77 -18.35
CA HIS A 31 -7.73 7.41 -17.92
C HIS A 31 -7.68 7.19 -16.40
N PHE A 32 -8.42 7.97 -15.62
CA PHE A 32 -8.58 7.72 -14.19
C PHE A 32 -9.59 6.60 -13.93
N GLU A 33 -9.24 5.39 -14.32
CA GLU A 33 -10.01 4.18 -14.06
C GLU A 33 -9.51 3.52 -12.77
N ARG A 34 -10.44 3.12 -11.90
CA ARG A 34 -10.13 2.42 -10.65
C ARG A 34 -11.02 1.20 -10.53
N THR A 35 -10.41 0.06 -10.21
CA THR A 35 -11.17 -1.11 -9.78
C THR A 35 -11.93 -0.80 -8.49
N LYS A 36 -13.00 -1.55 -8.22
CA LYS A 36 -13.71 -1.46 -6.93
C LYS A 36 -12.84 -2.11 -5.86
N SER A 37 -12.77 -1.49 -4.68
CA SER A 37 -12.17 -2.16 -3.53
C SER A 37 -13.08 -3.30 -3.07
N SER A 38 -12.48 -4.38 -2.57
CA SER A 38 -13.20 -5.49 -1.93
C SER A 38 -13.97 -5.08 -0.67
N ARG A 39 -13.57 -3.97 -0.02
CA ARG A 39 -14.28 -3.39 1.13
C ARG A 39 -14.23 -1.87 1.11
N THR A 40 -15.36 -1.25 1.41
CA THR A 40 -15.45 0.18 1.72
C THR A 40 -15.58 0.38 3.22
N TYR A 41 -15.05 1.48 3.73
CA TYR A 41 -15.11 1.85 5.15
C TYR A 41 -16.09 3.00 5.36
N LYS A 42 -16.76 3.00 6.52
CA LYS A 42 -17.60 4.09 7.01
C LYS A 42 -16.79 5.05 7.89
N PRO A 43 -17.21 6.32 8.02
CA PRO A 43 -16.56 7.29 8.92
C PRO A 43 -16.46 6.84 10.39
N SER A 44 -17.36 5.97 10.83
CA SER A 44 -17.37 5.40 12.19
C SER A 44 -16.37 4.25 12.38
N GLU A 45 -15.81 3.70 11.30
CA GLU A 45 -14.87 2.56 11.36
C GLU A 45 -13.41 2.99 11.34
N VAL A 46 -13.12 4.28 11.16
CA VAL A 46 -11.75 4.79 11.01
C VAL A 46 -11.23 5.49 12.26
N LYS A 47 -9.94 5.32 12.53
CA LYS A 47 -9.18 6.14 13.48
C LYS A 47 -8.67 7.37 12.75
N VAL A 48 -8.95 8.56 13.30
CA VAL A 48 -8.37 9.81 12.83
C VAL A 48 -6.96 9.92 13.42
N PRO A 49 -5.90 10.16 12.62
CA PRO A 49 -4.57 10.42 13.15
C PRO A 49 -4.58 11.61 14.11
N GLY A 50 -3.85 11.52 15.23
CA GLY A 50 -3.93 12.51 16.32
C GLY A 50 -3.49 13.94 15.94
N PHE A 51 -2.77 14.11 14.83
CA PHE A 51 -2.39 15.41 14.28
C PHE A 51 -3.48 16.05 13.41
N LEU A 52 -4.62 15.38 13.21
CA LEU A 52 -5.78 15.91 12.50
C LEU A 52 -6.96 16.10 13.46
N PRO A 53 -7.83 17.10 13.22
CA PRO A 53 -9.02 17.29 14.03
C PRO A 53 -10.01 16.15 13.80
N ASP A 54 -10.55 15.61 14.90
CA ASP A 54 -11.56 14.55 14.86
C ASP A 54 -12.96 15.15 14.60
N ILE A 55 -13.21 15.50 13.34
CA ILE A 55 -14.47 16.09 12.86
C ILE A 55 -15.09 15.25 11.74
N PRO A 56 -16.42 15.34 11.51
CA PRO A 56 -17.12 14.50 10.55
C PRO A 56 -16.52 14.46 9.14
N ASP A 57 -16.06 15.62 8.63
CA ASP A 57 -15.47 15.71 7.29
C ASP A 57 -14.11 15.01 7.18
N VAL A 58 -13.26 15.12 8.22
CA VAL A 58 -11.98 14.40 8.29
C VAL A 58 -12.22 12.91 8.39
N ARG A 59 -13.20 12.46 9.20
CA ARG A 59 -13.58 11.03 9.27
C ARG A 59 -14.07 10.50 7.93
N LYS A 60 -14.87 11.28 7.19
CA LYS A 60 -15.34 10.92 5.85
C LYS A 60 -14.18 10.78 4.88
N GLU A 61 -13.23 11.70 4.93
CA GLU A 61 -12.02 11.65 4.11
C GLU A 61 -11.14 10.44 4.46
N MET A 62 -10.97 10.15 5.75
CA MET A 62 -10.22 9.00 6.23
C MET A 62 -10.87 7.67 5.86
N ALA A 63 -12.21 7.58 5.88
CA ALA A 63 -12.93 6.41 5.36
C ALA A 63 -12.65 6.17 3.87
N GLY A 64 -12.58 7.25 3.09
CA GLY A 64 -12.11 7.19 1.70
C GLY A 64 -10.67 6.69 1.60
N TYR A 65 -9.75 7.21 2.41
CA TYR A 65 -8.34 6.83 2.42
C TYR A 65 -8.18 5.33 2.73
N CYS A 66 -8.84 4.82 3.78
CA CYS A 66 -8.83 3.40 4.15
C CYS A 66 -9.42 2.52 3.05
N THR A 67 -10.46 2.98 2.35
CA THR A 67 -11.04 2.28 1.20
C THR A 67 -10.04 2.21 0.03
N SER A 68 -9.31 3.29 -0.24
CA SER A 68 -8.24 3.29 -1.24
C SER A 68 -7.08 2.37 -0.84
N ALA A 69 -6.66 2.40 0.43
CA ALA A 69 -5.64 1.51 0.97
C ALA A 69 -6.05 0.03 0.89
N ARG A 70 -7.34 -0.29 1.10
CA ARG A 70 -7.86 -1.65 0.89
C ARG A 70 -7.77 -2.08 -0.57
N ARG A 71 -8.01 -1.20 -1.53
CA ARG A 71 -7.82 -1.52 -2.95
C ARG A 71 -6.35 -1.79 -3.30
N LEU A 72 -5.42 -1.06 -2.69
CA LEU A 72 -3.99 -1.38 -2.78
C LEU A 72 -3.72 -2.79 -2.20
N ASP A 73 -4.26 -3.10 -1.02
CA ASP A 73 -4.15 -4.43 -0.42
C ASP A 73 -4.72 -5.54 -1.32
N ASP A 74 -5.84 -5.29 -2.00
CA ASP A 74 -6.41 -6.22 -2.98
C ASP A 74 -5.44 -6.50 -4.14
N MET A 75 -4.79 -5.45 -4.68
CA MET A 75 -3.76 -5.58 -5.72
C MET A 75 -2.57 -6.41 -5.22
N VAL A 76 -2.07 -6.12 -4.02
CA VAL A 76 -0.96 -6.88 -3.41
C VAL A 76 -1.36 -8.35 -3.26
N GLY A 77 -2.58 -8.62 -2.78
CA GLY A 77 -3.12 -9.98 -2.65
C GLY A 77 -3.16 -10.74 -3.97
N VAL A 78 -3.52 -10.08 -5.08
CA VAL A 78 -3.47 -10.69 -6.43
C VAL A 78 -2.04 -11.05 -6.81
N ILE A 79 -1.07 -10.13 -6.64
CA ILE A 79 0.34 -10.39 -6.98
C ILE A 79 0.90 -11.56 -6.17
N LEU A 80 0.68 -11.57 -4.85
CA LEU A 80 1.15 -12.64 -3.96
C LEU A 80 0.48 -13.98 -4.31
N SER A 81 -0.80 -13.96 -4.68
CA SER A 81 -1.51 -15.17 -5.12
C SER A 81 -0.92 -15.73 -6.42
N GLU A 82 -0.57 -14.88 -7.38
CA GLU A 82 0.08 -15.32 -8.62
C GLU A 82 1.49 -15.89 -8.39
N LEU A 83 2.27 -15.30 -7.47
CA LEU A 83 3.56 -15.88 -7.05
C LEU A 83 3.39 -17.29 -6.46
N ALA A 84 2.38 -17.49 -5.61
CA ALA A 84 2.07 -18.79 -5.02
C ALA A 84 1.62 -19.81 -6.08
N LYS A 85 0.67 -19.44 -6.96
CA LYS A 85 0.19 -20.31 -8.05
C LYS A 85 1.32 -20.75 -8.99
N THR A 86 2.26 -19.85 -9.24
CA THR A 86 3.42 -20.14 -10.12
C THR A 86 4.60 -20.80 -9.40
N LYS A 87 4.47 -21.06 -8.09
CA LYS A 87 5.50 -21.68 -7.22
C LYS A 87 6.81 -20.87 -7.15
N ASN A 88 6.72 -19.54 -7.20
CA ASN A 88 7.89 -18.65 -7.13
C ASN A 88 8.05 -17.96 -5.78
N THR A 89 7.13 -18.16 -4.83
CA THR A 89 7.17 -17.50 -3.51
C THR A 89 8.52 -17.69 -2.81
N ASP A 90 9.03 -18.93 -2.74
CA ASP A 90 10.25 -19.27 -1.99
C ASP A 90 11.57 -18.90 -2.69
N ASP A 91 11.50 -18.25 -3.86
CA ASP A 91 12.65 -17.76 -4.63
C ASP A 91 12.49 -16.26 -4.97
N THR A 92 11.52 -15.57 -4.37
CA THR A 92 11.23 -14.15 -4.61
C THR A 92 11.40 -13.33 -3.34
N VAL A 93 12.15 -12.23 -3.43
CA VAL A 93 12.13 -11.18 -2.40
C VAL A 93 11.01 -10.21 -2.73
N VAL A 94 10.10 -9.96 -1.78
CA VAL A 94 9.03 -8.97 -1.94
C VAL A 94 9.34 -7.76 -1.07
N VAL A 95 9.36 -6.59 -1.69
CA VAL A 95 9.53 -5.31 -1.02
C VAL A 95 8.27 -4.49 -1.21
N PHE A 96 7.67 -4.05 -0.11
CA PHE A 96 6.55 -3.11 -0.10
C PHE A 96 7.00 -1.81 0.58
N LEU A 97 6.80 -0.69 -0.11
CA LEU A 97 7.16 0.63 0.40
C LEU A 97 6.23 1.72 -0.17
N SER A 98 6.24 2.90 0.45
CA SER A 98 5.59 4.12 -0.05
C SER A 98 6.63 5.21 -0.33
N ASP A 99 6.31 6.12 -1.24
CA ASP A 99 7.15 7.26 -1.64
C ASP A 99 7.15 8.40 -0.61
N HIS A 100 5.97 8.72 -0.06
CA HIS A 100 5.79 9.73 0.99
C HIS A 100 4.54 9.43 1.84
N GLY A 101 4.30 10.24 2.86
CA GLY A 101 3.14 10.16 3.76
C GLY A 101 1.81 10.54 3.12
N MET A 102 0.77 10.60 3.95
CA MET A 102 -0.62 10.83 3.53
C MET A 102 -0.82 12.21 2.87
N SER A 103 -1.77 12.32 1.94
CA SER A 103 -2.14 13.61 1.32
C SER A 103 -3.15 14.36 2.21
N VAL A 104 -2.68 14.84 3.35
CA VAL A 104 -3.43 15.57 4.39
C VAL A 104 -2.55 16.71 4.96
N PRO A 105 -3.11 17.71 5.65
CA PRO A 105 -2.31 18.75 6.30
C PRO A 105 -1.21 18.17 7.20
N PHE A 106 -0.06 18.85 7.26
CA PHE A 106 1.12 18.47 8.04
C PHE A 106 1.82 17.16 7.61
N ALA A 107 1.31 16.46 6.60
CA ALA A 107 1.96 15.29 6.00
C ALA A 107 2.59 15.67 4.64
N LYS A 108 2.20 15.01 3.53
CA LYS A 108 2.78 15.21 2.19
C LYS A 108 3.14 16.68 1.91
N THR A 109 4.29 16.89 1.29
CA THR A 109 4.94 18.20 1.00
C THR A 109 5.58 18.91 2.20
N ASN A 110 5.75 18.24 3.33
CA ASN A 110 6.48 18.75 4.50
C ASN A 110 7.65 17.83 4.87
N CYS A 111 8.48 18.26 5.83
CA CYS A 111 9.55 17.45 6.44
C CYS A 111 9.16 16.94 7.84
N TYR A 112 7.88 17.03 8.23
CA TYR A 112 7.39 16.47 9.48
C TYR A 112 7.33 14.94 9.42
N VAL A 113 7.30 14.30 10.59
CA VAL A 113 7.34 12.84 10.70
C VAL A 113 6.23 12.16 9.89
N GLU A 114 5.04 12.76 9.82
CA GLU A 114 3.88 12.22 9.09
C GLU A 114 4.02 12.32 7.56
N SER A 115 4.98 13.10 7.07
CA SER A 115 5.31 13.22 5.64
C SER A 115 6.38 12.21 5.21
N THR A 116 7.31 11.89 6.10
CA THR A 116 8.53 11.11 5.79
C THR A 116 8.49 9.68 6.32
N ARG A 117 7.66 9.39 7.33
CA ARG A 117 7.47 8.04 7.88
C ARG A 117 6.56 7.24 6.95
N THR A 118 7.17 6.36 6.16
CA THR A 118 6.46 5.48 5.22
C THR A 118 6.58 4.02 5.63
N PRO A 119 5.63 3.14 5.24
CA PRO A 119 5.77 1.71 5.48
C PRO A 119 6.96 1.17 4.69
N LEU A 120 7.70 0.24 5.30
CA LEU A 120 8.69 -0.60 4.62
C LEU A 120 8.56 -2.03 5.16
N ILE A 121 8.19 -2.95 4.27
CA ILE A 121 8.07 -4.38 4.57
C ILE A 121 8.94 -5.12 3.58
N ILE A 122 9.84 -5.94 4.10
CA ILE A 122 10.67 -6.84 3.29
C ILE A 122 10.35 -8.27 3.68
N LEU A 123 9.71 -8.99 2.76
CA LEU A 123 9.54 -10.44 2.85
C LEU A 123 10.72 -11.09 2.15
N TRP A 124 11.63 -11.62 2.96
CA TRP A 124 12.74 -12.43 2.49
C TRP A 124 12.36 -13.91 2.50
N ALA A 125 11.80 -14.37 1.38
CA ALA A 125 11.41 -15.77 1.17
C ALA A 125 12.46 -16.71 0.52
N PRO A 126 13.63 -16.26 -0.02
CA PRO A 126 14.61 -17.19 -0.59
C PRO A 126 15.11 -18.26 0.39
N SER A 127 14.61 -19.48 0.24
CA SER A 127 15.01 -20.69 1.01
C SER A 127 16.50 -21.06 0.85
N LYS A 128 17.16 -20.50 -0.18
CA LYS A 128 18.59 -20.70 -0.47
C LYS A 128 19.53 -19.95 0.47
N LEU A 129 19.02 -19.16 1.40
CA LEU A 129 19.81 -18.51 2.45
C LEU A 129 19.20 -18.85 3.81
N LYS A 130 20.04 -19.38 4.72
CA LYS A 130 19.67 -20.13 5.95
C LYS A 130 18.77 -19.43 7.00
N LYS A 131 18.12 -18.29 6.73
CA LYS A 131 17.22 -17.63 7.70
C LYS A 131 16.10 -16.86 6.98
N ASN A 132 14.86 -17.30 7.15
CA ASN A 132 13.67 -16.49 6.85
C ASN A 132 13.64 -15.35 7.88
N LYS A 133 13.79 -14.10 7.44
CA LYS A 133 13.67 -12.92 8.31
C LYS A 133 12.61 -12.01 7.71
N LEU A 134 11.46 -11.91 8.38
CA LEU A 134 10.53 -10.83 8.15
C LEU A 134 11.11 -9.60 8.84
N ILE A 135 11.50 -8.58 8.05
CA ILE A 135 11.84 -7.27 8.60
C ILE A 135 10.64 -6.39 8.31
N VAL A 136 9.83 -6.17 9.34
CA VAL A 136 8.81 -5.12 9.35
C VAL A 136 9.42 -3.96 10.12
N SER A 137 9.72 -2.85 9.45
CA SER A 137 9.93 -1.58 10.14
C SER A 137 8.61 -0.83 10.11
N ASN A 138 7.74 -1.16 11.06
CA ASN A 138 6.54 -0.40 11.35
C ASN A 138 6.51 -0.20 12.86
N ASP A 139 7.15 0.85 13.35
CA ASP A 139 6.76 1.42 14.63
C ASP A 139 5.35 1.98 14.38
N PHE A 140 4.31 1.28 14.83
CA PHE A 140 2.91 1.70 14.71
C PHE A 140 2.41 2.10 16.10
N ASP A 141 3.17 2.93 16.80
CA ASP A 141 2.76 3.49 18.08
C ASP A 141 2.12 4.86 17.86
N GLY A 142 0.79 4.85 17.96
CA GLY A 142 -0.10 6.01 18.06
C GLY A 142 -1.49 5.54 18.44
#